data_AF-A0A9E0KWL0-F1
#
_entry.id   AF-A0A9E0KWL0-F1
#
_cell.length_a   1.000
_cell.length_b   1.000
_cell.length_c   1.000
_cell.angle_alpha   90.00
_cell.angle_beta   90.00
_cell.angle_gamma   90.00
#
_symmetry.space_group_name_H-M   'P 1'
#
loop_
_entity.id
_entity.type
_entity.pdbx_description
1 polymer ?
#
loop_
_entity_poly.entity_id
_entity_poly.type
_entity_poly.pdbx_seq_one_letter_code
_entity_poly.pdbx_strand_id
1 'polypeptide(L)'
;MRLSPRTLISLVSLLSLMVCLVVILNALSVPRLGIAFEVNEAQQVQIAAINTDSPNAGRVSVGAIVTHFVTPSGSLPATATLLVEEPDILPDFALYNAFMAEQGQLTQALQEGHLALVLADGRQIEMATQKARLGDLSWLFWFQLFVGIGGALTGALVWALSPAPSVATRLYLLTGLGYLVFAPSAGIYSTRELALPAADFRLLSITNHAGALFFTASLTSLLWVYPRRLGHAWPVLLCYASALTVWLLDASQVGGDPGIFHFGVLIVFALSFVFAGMQWWQTRQHPADRAALRWFLLSIYLATGLFAGTVIIPAALNLPQPASQGVMFGAFLIMYWGLALGVVRYRLFQLEAWWYAVWAWFLGGIAVVLVDVLLLSFLTVPDGMALS
;
A
#
# COMPACT_ATOMS: atom_id res chain seq x y z
N MET A 1 -25.57 -12.59 13.71
CA MET A 1 -25.47 -11.87 15.01
C MET A 1 -24.97 -10.46 14.74
N ARG A 2 -25.58 -9.42 15.33
CA ARG A 2 -25.13 -8.03 15.20
C ARG A 2 -24.04 -7.80 16.26
N LEU A 3 -22.78 -7.64 15.85
CA LEU A 3 -21.71 -7.25 16.76
C LEU A 3 -22.04 -5.87 17.34
N SER A 4 -21.74 -5.66 18.63
CA SER A 4 -21.85 -4.32 19.20
C SER A 4 -20.87 -3.37 18.48
N PRO A 5 -21.18 -2.07 18.35
CA PRO A 5 -20.26 -1.10 17.73
C PRO A 5 -18.86 -1.13 18.33
N ARG A 6 -18.78 -1.23 19.67
CA ARG A 6 -17.52 -1.35 20.41
C ARG A 6 -16.75 -2.62 20.02
N THR A 7 -17.43 -3.77 19.99
CA THR A 7 -16.79 -5.04 19.61
C THR A 7 -16.24 -4.99 18.19
N LEU A 8 -16.98 -4.43 17.23
CA LEU A 8 -16.50 -4.33 15.84
C LEU A 8 -15.25 -3.45 15.73
N ILE A 9 -15.28 -2.26 16.34
CA ILE A 9 -14.14 -1.34 16.31
C ILE A 9 -12.93 -1.98 17.00
N SER A 10 -13.11 -2.64 18.15
CA SER A 10 -12.04 -3.35 18.85
C SER A 10 -11.45 -4.47 17.99
N LEU A 11 -12.29 -5.27 17.32
CA LEU A 11 -11.80 -6.35 16.44
C LEU A 11 -10.99 -5.82 15.26
N VAL A 12 -11.46 -4.77 14.58
CA VAL A 12 -10.72 -4.18 13.45
C VAL A 12 -9.44 -3.48 13.94
N SER A 13 -9.46 -2.86 15.13
CA SER A 13 -8.27 -2.28 15.74
C SER A 13 -7.24 -3.35 16.08
N LEU A 14 -7.66 -4.46 16.69
CA LEU A 14 -6.78 -5.59 16.99
C LEU A 14 -6.20 -6.22 15.73
N LEU A 15 -7.02 -6.40 14.69
CA LEU A 15 -6.57 -6.85 13.38
C LEU A 15 -5.53 -5.88 12.80
N SER A 16 -5.78 -4.57 12.87
CA SER A 16 -4.86 -3.55 12.37
C SER A 16 -3.53 -3.57 13.13
N LEU A 17 -3.56 -3.70 14.46
CA LEU A 17 -2.35 -3.84 15.28
C LEU A 17 -1.57 -5.11 14.97
N MET A 18 -2.26 -6.23 14.74
CA MET A 18 -1.63 -7.48 14.34
C MET A 18 -0.95 -7.34 12.97
N VAL A 19 -1.62 -6.70 11.99
CA VAL A 19 -1.03 -6.40 10.69
C VAL A 19 0.19 -5.49 10.84
N CYS A 20 0.11 -4.43 11.66
CA CYS A 20 1.26 -3.56 11.94
C CYS A 20 2.45 -4.35 12.47
N LEU A 21 2.21 -5.19 13.49
CA LEU A 21 3.26 -5.97 14.12
C LEU A 21 3.92 -6.92 13.11
N VAL A 22 3.14 -7.68 12.35
CA VAL A 22 3.65 -8.61 11.34
C VAL A 22 4.44 -7.87 10.27
N VAL A 23 3.93 -6.75 9.76
CA VAL A 23 4.55 -5.95 8.70
C VAL A 23 5.85 -5.31 9.16
N ILE A 24 5.89 -4.77 10.39
CA ILE A 24 7.10 -4.20 10.99
C ILE A 24 8.14 -5.29 11.22
N LEU A 25 7.75 -6.44 11.77
CA LEU A 25 8.69 -7.55 12.00
C LEU A 25 9.27 -8.09 10.69
N ASN A 26 8.46 -8.17 9.64
CA ASN A 26 8.94 -8.59 8.32
C ASN A 26 9.89 -7.54 7.71
N ALA A 27 9.56 -6.25 7.77
CA ALA A 27 10.42 -5.17 7.28
C ALA A 27 11.77 -5.07 8.02
N LEU A 28 11.83 -5.51 9.29
CA LEU A 28 13.06 -5.54 10.11
C LEU A 28 13.87 -6.84 9.96
N SER A 29 13.34 -7.85 9.26
CA SER A 29 13.97 -9.17 9.16
C SER A 29 15.21 -9.21 8.26
N VAL A 30 15.29 -8.30 7.30
CA VAL A 30 16.41 -8.25 6.32
C VAL A 30 17.50 -7.31 6.83
N PRO A 31 18.77 -7.78 6.89
CA PRO A 31 19.89 -6.91 7.22
C PRO A 31 20.04 -5.76 6.22
N ARG A 32 20.48 -4.60 6.72
CA ARG A 32 20.59 -3.36 5.94
C ARG A 32 22.02 -2.90 5.74
N LEU A 33 22.28 -2.17 4.67
CA LEU A 33 23.58 -1.55 4.38
C LEU A 33 23.68 -0.13 4.97
N GLY A 34 22.54 0.53 5.22
CA GLY A 34 22.47 1.96 5.53
C GLY A 34 22.79 2.84 4.33
N ILE A 35 22.44 2.41 3.12
CA ILE A 35 22.71 3.06 1.83
C ILE A 35 21.42 3.10 1.01
N ALA A 36 21.05 4.29 0.54
CA ALA A 36 19.99 4.45 -0.44
C ALA A 36 20.57 4.38 -1.85
N PHE A 37 20.01 3.49 -2.68
CA PHE A 37 20.33 3.38 -4.10
C PHE A 37 19.25 4.04 -4.95
N GLU A 38 19.65 4.70 -6.02
CA GLU A 38 18.73 5.28 -7.01
C GLU A 38 19.24 5.02 -8.43
N VAL A 39 18.35 5.16 -9.41
CA VAL A 39 18.70 5.11 -10.83
C VAL A 39 18.85 6.54 -11.34
N ASN A 40 20.02 6.86 -11.92
CA ASN A 40 20.27 8.18 -12.49
C ASN A 40 19.61 8.36 -13.88
N GLU A 41 19.70 9.55 -14.46
CA GLU A 41 19.16 9.84 -15.79
C GLU A 41 19.73 8.94 -16.91
N ALA A 42 20.95 8.42 -16.72
CA ALA A 42 21.62 7.50 -17.65
C ALA A 42 21.24 6.01 -17.42
N GLN A 43 20.22 5.72 -16.61
CA GLN A 43 19.77 4.36 -16.26
C GLN A 43 20.83 3.51 -15.52
N GLN A 44 21.72 4.17 -14.79
CA GLN A 44 22.75 3.50 -13.97
C GLN A 44 22.38 3.57 -12.49
N VAL A 45 22.70 2.49 -11.76
CA VAL A 45 22.54 2.44 -10.31
C VAL A 45 23.63 3.29 -9.65
N GLN A 46 23.22 4.22 -8.79
CA GLN A 46 24.12 5.08 -8.03
C GLN A 46 23.77 5.08 -6.54
N ILE A 47 24.75 5.44 -5.71
CA ILE A 47 24.54 5.68 -4.29
C ILE A 47 23.97 7.09 -4.10
N ALA A 48 22.71 7.19 -3.71
CA ALA A 48 22.01 8.45 -3.53
C ALA A 48 22.23 9.06 -2.15
N ALA A 49 22.22 8.22 -1.11
CA ALA A 49 22.45 8.65 0.26
C ALA A 49 23.10 7.54 1.09
N ILE A 50 23.78 7.94 2.17
CA ILE A 50 24.38 7.03 3.15
C ILE A 50 23.93 7.52 4.52
N ASN A 51 23.35 6.62 5.32
CA ASN A 51 22.94 6.95 6.68
C ASN A 51 24.17 7.28 7.53
N THR A 52 24.07 8.29 8.39
CA THR A 52 25.18 8.75 9.25
C THR A 52 25.73 7.66 10.16
N ASP A 53 24.90 6.71 10.57
CA ASP A 53 25.23 5.57 11.41
C ASP A 53 25.38 4.26 10.60
N SER A 54 25.52 4.34 9.27
CA SER A 54 25.82 3.20 8.42
C SER A 54 27.20 2.63 8.73
N PRO A 55 27.38 1.30 8.80
CA PRO A 55 28.69 0.67 8.92
C PRO A 55 29.54 0.85 7.65
N ASN A 56 28.93 1.35 6.57
CA ASN A 56 29.57 1.63 5.29
C ASN A 56 29.86 3.13 5.10
N ALA A 57 29.57 3.97 6.09
CA ALA A 57 29.96 5.38 6.09
C ALA A 57 31.49 5.51 5.92
N GLY A 58 31.92 6.30 4.94
CA GLY A 58 33.33 6.49 4.61
C GLY A 58 33.96 5.38 3.75
N ARG A 59 33.27 4.25 3.52
CA ARG A 59 33.71 3.21 2.57
C ARG A 59 33.30 3.54 1.14
N VAL A 60 32.12 4.13 0.99
CA VAL A 60 31.53 4.54 -0.28
C VAL A 60 31.17 6.02 -0.26
N SER A 61 30.98 6.62 -1.43
CA SER A 61 30.64 8.03 -1.59
C SER A 61 29.31 8.20 -2.32
N VAL A 62 28.53 9.21 -1.91
CA VAL A 62 27.33 9.64 -2.66
C VAL A 62 27.73 10.01 -4.10
N GLY A 63 26.90 9.60 -5.06
CA GLY A 63 27.13 9.74 -6.49
C GLY A 63 28.01 8.67 -7.12
N ALA A 64 28.57 7.73 -6.35
CA ALA A 64 29.32 6.62 -6.91
C ALA A 64 28.39 5.69 -7.70
N ILE A 65 28.79 5.36 -8.93
CA ILE A 65 28.07 4.44 -9.81
C ILE A 65 28.45 3.01 -9.45
N VAL A 66 27.44 2.18 -9.17
CA VAL A 66 27.59 0.75 -8.94
C VAL A 66 27.34 0.04 -10.26
N THR A 67 28.30 -0.78 -10.68
CA THR A 67 28.20 -1.55 -11.93
C THR A 67 27.78 -2.98 -11.70
N HIS A 68 28.24 -3.60 -10.61
CA HIS A 68 27.92 -4.98 -10.25
C HIS A 68 27.82 -5.15 -8.73
N PHE A 69 27.04 -6.14 -8.32
CA PHE A 69 26.99 -6.72 -6.99
C PHE A 69 27.67 -8.08 -7.02
N VAL A 70 28.72 -8.26 -6.22
CA VAL A 70 29.39 -9.55 -6.07
C VAL A 70 28.73 -10.30 -4.92
N THR A 71 28.26 -11.50 -5.20
CA THR A 71 27.64 -12.42 -4.25
C THR A 71 28.41 -13.75 -4.24
N PRO A 72 28.18 -14.63 -3.26
CA PRO A 72 28.75 -15.99 -3.27
C PRO A 72 28.36 -16.81 -4.51
N SER A 73 27.23 -16.51 -5.14
CA SER A 73 26.74 -17.20 -6.35
C SER A 73 27.30 -16.64 -7.65
N GLY A 74 27.95 -15.47 -7.63
CA GLY A 74 28.56 -14.86 -8.81
C GLY A 74 28.52 -13.33 -8.80
N SER A 75 28.78 -12.74 -9.96
CA SER A 75 28.65 -11.30 -10.17
C SER A 75 27.32 -11.00 -10.84
N LEU A 76 26.51 -10.14 -10.22
CA LEU A 76 25.22 -9.68 -10.72
C LEU A 76 25.35 -8.23 -11.23
N PRO A 77 24.94 -7.90 -12.46
CA PRO A 77 24.98 -6.53 -12.94
C PRO A 77 24.01 -5.64 -12.15
N ALA A 78 24.43 -4.43 -11.81
CA ALA A 78 23.61 -3.45 -11.13
C ALA A 78 22.71 -2.71 -12.14
N THR A 79 21.61 -3.35 -12.52
CA THR A 79 20.64 -2.83 -13.48
C THR A 79 19.57 -1.99 -12.79
N ALA A 80 18.96 -1.06 -13.53
CA ALA A 80 17.83 -0.25 -13.04
C ALA A 80 16.64 -1.12 -12.59
N THR A 81 16.44 -2.29 -13.20
CA THR A 81 15.35 -3.21 -12.87
C THR A 81 15.41 -3.73 -11.44
N LEU A 82 16.60 -3.84 -10.84
CA LEU A 82 16.76 -4.30 -9.45
C LEU A 82 16.13 -3.35 -8.42
N LEU A 83 16.01 -2.06 -8.76
CA LEU A 83 15.49 -1.02 -7.87
C LEU A 83 14.03 -0.66 -8.15
N VAL A 84 13.36 -1.34 -9.09
CA VAL A 84 11.94 -1.12 -9.37
C VAL A 84 11.11 -1.41 -8.12
N GLU A 85 10.21 -0.49 -7.75
CA GLU A 85 9.35 -0.66 -6.58
C GLU A 85 8.44 -1.89 -6.71
N GLU A 86 7.73 -1.99 -7.85
CA GLU A 86 6.75 -3.04 -8.14
C GLU A 86 7.13 -3.79 -9.44
N PRO A 87 7.46 -5.09 -9.39
CA PRO A 87 7.93 -5.85 -10.55
C PRO A 87 6.84 -6.24 -11.55
N ASP A 88 5.55 -6.01 -11.24
CA ASP A 88 4.43 -6.31 -12.15
C ASP A 88 4.33 -5.34 -13.35
N ILE A 89 5.17 -4.31 -13.37
CA ILE A 89 5.38 -3.40 -14.52
C ILE A 89 6.36 -3.99 -15.54
N LEU A 90 7.00 -5.12 -15.23
CA LEU A 90 7.93 -5.77 -16.13
C LEU A 90 7.17 -6.42 -17.30
N PRO A 91 7.73 -6.41 -18.53
CA PRO A 91 7.01 -6.81 -19.73
C PRO A 91 6.49 -8.25 -19.76
N ASP A 92 7.13 -9.18 -19.04
CA ASP A 92 6.78 -10.59 -19.05
C ASP A 92 7.16 -11.29 -17.74
N PHE A 93 6.58 -12.48 -17.52
CA PHE A 93 6.87 -13.26 -16.32
C PHE A 93 8.31 -13.82 -16.28
N ALA A 94 9.02 -13.91 -17.41
CA ALA A 94 10.41 -14.35 -17.40
C ALA A 94 11.32 -13.31 -16.75
N LEU A 95 11.15 -12.02 -17.11
CA LEU A 95 11.83 -10.90 -16.46
C LEU A 95 11.40 -10.73 -15.01
N TYR A 96 10.11 -10.89 -14.70
CA TYR A 96 9.62 -10.90 -13.32
C TYR A 96 10.30 -12.00 -12.49
N ASN A 97 10.39 -13.22 -13.01
CA ASN A 97 10.99 -14.36 -12.29
C ASN A 97 12.52 -14.21 -12.19
N ALA A 98 13.17 -13.62 -13.19
CA ALA A 98 14.58 -13.24 -13.11
C ALA A 98 14.82 -12.23 -11.99
N PHE A 99 14.03 -11.15 -11.95
CA PHE A 99 14.07 -10.17 -10.86
C PHE A 99 13.90 -10.85 -9.48
N MET A 100 12.95 -11.76 -9.32
CA MET A 100 12.78 -12.50 -8.06
C MET A 100 14.02 -13.33 -7.69
N ALA A 101 14.65 -14.00 -8.66
CA ALA A 101 15.87 -14.77 -8.43
C ALA A 101 17.04 -13.86 -8.03
N GLU A 102 17.18 -12.71 -8.68
CA GLU A 102 18.20 -11.70 -8.38
C GLU A 102 18.03 -11.12 -6.97
N GLN A 103 16.79 -10.78 -6.58
CA GLN A 103 16.45 -10.36 -5.21
C GLN A 103 16.82 -11.45 -4.18
N GLY A 104 16.59 -12.71 -4.50
CA GLY A 104 17.00 -13.85 -3.68
C GLY A 104 18.52 -13.95 -3.50
N GLN A 105 19.29 -13.84 -4.58
CA GLN A 105 20.76 -13.88 -4.54
C GLN A 105 21.34 -12.73 -3.71
N LEU A 106 20.84 -11.51 -3.92
CA LEU A 106 21.25 -10.33 -3.16
C LEU A 106 20.92 -10.47 -1.67
N THR A 107 19.73 -10.96 -1.34
CA THR A 107 19.32 -11.15 0.06
C THR A 107 20.17 -12.20 0.76
N GLN A 108 20.49 -13.31 0.08
CA GLN A 108 21.37 -14.34 0.64
C GLN A 108 22.76 -13.75 0.95
N ALA A 109 23.33 -12.99 0.01
CA ALA A 109 24.62 -12.32 0.21
C ALA A 109 24.59 -11.30 1.37
N LEU A 110 23.48 -10.57 1.54
CA LEU A 110 23.27 -9.66 2.67
C LEU A 110 23.18 -10.41 4.02
N GLN A 111 22.47 -11.53 4.06
CA GLN A 111 22.32 -12.32 5.28
C GLN A 111 23.63 -13.00 5.71
N GLU A 112 24.42 -13.47 4.75
CA GLU A 112 25.72 -14.09 5.00
C GLU A 112 26.86 -13.08 5.23
N GLY A 113 26.64 -11.79 4.91
CA GLY A 113 27.65 -10.74 5.06
C GLY A 113 28.75 -10.79 3.99
N HIS A 114 28.45 -11.33 2.81
CA HIS A 114 29.41 -11.55 1.72
C HIS A 114 29.11 -10.70 0.48
N LEU A 115 28.30 -9.64 0.62
CA LEU A 115 28.01 -8.73 -0.49
C LEU A 115 29.16 -7.75 -0.71
N ALA A 116 29.60 -7.57 -1.95
CA ALA A 116 30.50 -6.49 -2.34
C ALA A 116 29.95 -5.69 -3.53
N LEU A 117 30.30 -4.40 -3.60
CA LEU A 117 29.96 -3.52 -4.71
C LEU A 117 31.16 -3.36 -5.63
N VAL A 118 30.95 -3.41 -6.94
CA VAL A 118 31.94 -3.01 -7.95
C VAL A 118 31.55 -1.64 -8.48
N LEU A 119 32.37 -0.63 -8.20
CA LEU A 119 32.15 0.73 -8.66
C LEU A 119 32.62 0.93 -10.10
N ALA A 120 32.16 1.98 -10.76
CA ALA A 120 32.57 2.33 -12.13
C ALA A 120 34.07 2.64 -12.28
N ASP A 121 34.75 2.98 -11.17
CA ASP A 121 36.21 3.14 -11.14
C ASP A 121 36.98 1.81 -10.99
N GLY A 122 36.27 0.68 -10.97
CA GLY A 122 36.82 -0.67 -10.85
C GLY A 122 37.10 -1.12 -9.43
N ARG A 123 36.90 -0.27 -8.41
CA ARG A 123 37.07 -0.67 -7.01
C ARG A 123 35.97 -1.65 -6.60
N GLN A 124 36.38 -2.75 -5.99
CA GLN A 124 35.49 -3.66 -5.30
C GLN A 124 35.51 -3.35 -3.80
N ILE A 125 34.33 -3.12 -3.21
CA ILE A 125 34.18 -2.70 -1.82
C ILE A 125 33.29 -3.71 -1.11
N GLU A 126 33.83 -4.39 -0.12
CA GLU A 126 33.06 -5.31 0.74
C GLU A 126 32.14 -4.54 1.68
N MET A 127 30.88 -4.95 1.70
CA MET A 127 29.81 -4.27 2.40
C MET A 127 29.58 -4.90 3.77
N ALA A 128 29.58 -4.07 4.80
CA ALA A 128 29.18 -4.48 6.15
C ALA A 128 27.65 -4.40 6.29
N THR A 129 27.05 -5.34 7.03
CA THR A 129 25.61 -5.39 7.23
C THR A 129 25.19 -5.09 8.68
N GLN A 130 24.10 -4.35 8.71
CA GLN A 130 23.21 -3.92 9.77
C GLN A 130 22.13 -4.86 10.27
N LYS A 131 21.85 -4.99 11.58
CA LYS A 131 20.45 -5.31 11.95
C LYS A 131 19.59 -4.08 11.69
N ALA A 132 18.45 -4.27 11.02
CA ALA A 132 17.50 -3.19 10.79
C ALA A 132 16.87 -2.71 12.10
N ARG A 133 16.72 -1.39 12.23
CA ARG A 133 16.07 -0.70 13.35
C ARG A 133 14.82 0.00 12.85
N LEU A 134 13.90 0.34 13.75
CA LEU A 134 12.66 1.05 13.41
C LEU A 134 12.94 2.39 12.70
N GLY A 135 14.00 3.08 13.10
CA GLY A 135 14.43 4.34 12.48
C GLY A 135 15.02 4.19 11.07
N ASP A 136 15.39 2.98 10.66
CA ASP A 136 15.90 2.71 9.31
C ASP A 136 14.76 2.58 8.28
N LEU A 137 13.52 2.37 8.73
CA LEU A 137 12.37 2.20 7.84
C LEU A 137 11.98 3.53 7.21
N SER A 138 11.77 3.53 5.90
CA SER A 138 11.42 4.72 5.11
C SER A 138 10.16 5.40 5.66
N TRP A 139 10.08 6.72 5.55
CA TRP A 139 8.82 7.43 5.84
C TRP A 139 7.66 6.86 5.01
N LEU A 140 7.93 6.41 3.77
CA LEU A 140 6.93 5.89 2.86
C LEU A 140 6.36 4.55 3.35
N PHE A 141 7.16 3.75 4.05
CA PHE A 141 6.70 2.52 4.72
C PHE A 141 5.63 2.85 5.76
N TRP A 142 5.94 3.81 6.64
CA TRP A 142 5.02 4.26 7.69
C TRP A 142 3.77 4.90 7.12
N PHE A 143 3.92 5.67 6.04
CA PHE A 143 2.79 6.26 5.33
C PHE A 143 1.85 5.19 4.79
N GLN A 144 2.36 4.19 4.09
CA GLN A 144 1.55 3.10 3.54
C GLN A 144 0.82 2.29 4.63
N LEU A 145 1.50 2.05 5.75
CA LEU A 145 0.89 1.41 6.92
C LEU A 145 -0.23 2.27 7.51
N PHE A 146 0.04 3.56 7.73
CA PHE A 146 -0.94 4.53 8.22
C PHE A 146 -2.19 4.57 7.35
N VAL A 147 -2.03 4.66 6.02
CA VAL A 147 -3.18 4.82 5.14
C VAL A 147 -4.04 3.55 5.07
N GLY A 148 -3.43 2.35 5.07
CA GLY A 148 -4.15 1.08 5.12
C GLY A 148 -4.98 0.93 6.41
N ILE A 149 -4.39 1.26 7.56
CA ILE A 149 -5.09 1.27 8.86
C ILE A 149 -6.20 2.32 8.88
N GLY A 150 -5.91 3.53 8.40
CA GLY A 150 -6.88 4.62 8.34
C GLY A 150 -8.12 4.24 7.53
N GLY A 151 -7.94 3.56 6.40
CA GLY A 151 -9.04 3.01 5.60
C GLY A 151 -9.88 1.97 6.34
N ALA A 152 -9.22 0.98 6.97
CA ALA A 152 -9.91 -0.07 7.72
C ALA A 152 -10.71 0.46 8.91
N LEU A 153 -10.09 1.34 9.71
CA LEU A 153 -10.75 1.97 10.85
C LEU A 153 -11.89 2.87 10.40
N THR A 154 -11.73 3.63 9.31
CA THR A 154 -12.84 4.44 8.76
C THR A 154 -14.00 3.56 8.30
N GLY A 155 -13.73 2.44 7.62
CA GLY A 155 -14.75 1.46 7.24
C GLY A 155 -15.46 0.85 8.45
N ALA A 156 -14.70 0.50 9.49
CA ALA A 156 -15.23 -0.06 10.74
C ALA A 156 -16.11 0.95 11.47
N LEU A 157 -15.69 2.21 11.54
CA LEU A 157 -16.47 3.29 12.14
C LEU A 157 -17.78 3.50 11.38
N VAL A 158 -17.74 3.61 10.05
CA VAL A 158 -18.97 3.79 9.27
C VAL A 158 -19.95 2.65 9.50
N TRP A 159 -19.48 1.39 9.51
CA TRP A 159 -20.36 0.27 9.84
C TRP A 159 -20.89 0.34 11.27
N ALA A 160 -19.99 0.45 12.25
CA ALA A 160 -20.30 0.37 13.67
C ALA A 160 -21.32 1.42 14.09
N LEU A 161 -21.21 2.62 13.51
CA LEU A 161 -22.05 3.77 13.81
C LEU A 161 -23.30 3.84 12.93
N SER A 162 -23.42 3.00 11.89
CA SER A 162 -24.63 3.01 11.05
C SER A 162 -25.86 2.59 11.86
N PRO A 163 -26.93 3.42 11.94
CA PRO A 163 -28.13 3.08 12.70
C PRO A 163 -28.76 1.76 12.24
N ALA A 164 -28.75 1.54 10.92
CA ALA A 164 -29.18 0.32 10.26
C ALA A 164 -28.06 -0.23 9.34
N PRO A 165 -27.22 -1.16 9.84
CA PRO A 165 -26.21 -1.82 9.02
C PRO A 165 -26.84 -2.44 7.78
N SER A 166 -26.32 -2.06 6.62
CA SER A 166 -26.85 -2.44 5.32
C SER A 166 -25.74 -3.06 4.49
N VAL A 167 -26.09 -3.75 3.39
CA VAL A 167 -25.09 -4.30 2.46
C VAL A 167 -24.09 -3.23 2.00
N ALA A 168 -24.52 -1.98 1.84
CA ALA A 168 -23.64 -0.88 1.46
C ALA A 168 -22.56 -0.57 2.51
N THR A 169 -22.94 -0.47 3.79
CA THR A 169 -21.97 -0.24 4.87
C THR A 169 -21.03 -1.43 5.03
N ARG A 170 -21.46 -2.64 4.62
CA ARG A 170 -20.59 -3.82 4.53
C ARG A 170 -19.54 -3.74 3.46
N LEU A 171 -19.97 -3.44 2.24
CA LEU A 171 -19.05 -3.30 1.13
C LEU A 171 -18.05 -2.16 1.39
N TYR A 172 -18.46 -1.09 2.07
CA TYR A 172 -17.55 -0.03 2.51
C TYR A 172 -16.55 -0.47 3.59
N LEU A 173 -16.94 -1.32 4.55
CA LEU A 173 -15.97 -1.94 5.45
C LEU A 173 -14.99 -2.83 4.68
N LEU A 174 -15.49 -3.60 3.70
CA LEU A 174 -14.68 -4.51 2.91
C LEU A 174 -13.67 -3.77 2.02
N THR A 175 -14.00 -2.57 1.50
CA THR A 175 -12.97 -1.72 0.87
C THR A 175 -11.88 -1.38 1.89
N GLY A 176 -12.24 -1.06 3.14
CA GLY A 176 -11.25 -0.74 4.19
C GLY A 176 -10.33 -1.92 4.50
N LEU A 177 -10.88 -3.13 4.54
CA LEU A 177 -10.10 -4.35 4.75
C LEU A 177 -9.20 -4.67 3.55
N GLY A 178 -9.65 -4.48 2.31
CA GLY A 178 -8.80 -4.59 1.13
C GLY A 178 -7.60 -3.66 1.21
N TYR A 179 -7.83 -2.42 1.66
CA TYR A 179 -6.78 -1.42 1.84
C TYR A 179 -5.76 -1.77 2.93
N LEU A 180 -6.21 -2.37 4.03
CA LEU A 180 -5.35 -2.92 5.07
C LEU A 180 -4.51 -4.11 4.60
N VAL A 181 -4.95 -4.82 3.55
CA VAL A 181 -4.19 -5.90 2.95
C VAL A 181 -3.15 -5.33 1.99
N PHE A 182 -3.56 -4.49 1.03
CA PHE A 182 -2.68 -4.14 -0.08
C PHE A 182 -1.60 -3.10 0.25
N ALA A 183 -1.94 -2.05 0.99
CA ALA A 183 -1.00 -0.96 1.23
C ALA A 183 0.15 -1.37 2.17
N PRO A 184 -0.10 -2.09 3.28
CA PRO A 184 0.97 -2.57 4.15
C PRO A 184 1.85 -3.64 3.51
N SER A 185 1.29 -4.54 2.69
CA SER A 185 2.11 -5.56 2.00
C SER A 185 3.05 -4.91 0.98
N ALA A 186 2.54 -3.96 0.20
CA ALA A 186 3.34 -3.14 -0.70
C ALA A 186 4.40 -2.35 0.05
N GLY A 187 4.09 -1.86 1.26
CA GLY A 187 5.01 -1.03 2.04
C GLY A 187 6.33 -1.71 2.32
N ILE A 188 6.33 -3.03 2.49
CA ILE A 188 7.56 -3.79 2.74
C ILE A 188 8.46 -3.80 1.50
N TYR A 189 7.97 -4.31 0.36
CA TYR A 189 8.83 -4.51 -0.80
C TYR A 189 9.08 -3.23 -1.59
N SER A 190 8.14 -2.27 -1.63
CA SER A 190 8.34 -1.00 -2.35
C SER A 190 9.33 -0.07 -1.65
N THR A 191 9.58 -0.29 -0.35
CA THR A 191 10.52 0.53 0.45
C THR A 191 11.72 -0.26 0.97
N ARG A 192 11.95 -1.44 0.40
CA ARG A 192 13.17 -2.22 0.63
C ARG A 192 14.39 -1.40 0.24
N GLU A 193 15.49 -1.59 0.95
CA GLU A 193 16.73 -0.85 0.67
C GLU A 193 17.40 -1.30 -0.63
N LEU A 194 17.63 -2.62 -0.76
CA LEU A 194 18.27 -3.22 -1.93
C LEU A 194 17.56 -4.50 -2.34
N ALA A 195 17.32 -5.40 -1.39
CA ALA A 195 16.75 -6.71 -1.67
C ALA A 195 15.82 -7.22 -0.58
N LEU A 196 14.97 -8.18 -0.96
CA LEU A 196 14.05 -8.91 -0.09
C LEU A 196 14.07 -10.40 -0.49
N PRO A 197 13.91 -11.36 0.44
CA PRO A 197 13.84 -12.77 0.08
C PRO A 197 12.81 -13.01 -1.03
N ALA A 198 13.16 -13.78 -2.06
CA ALA A 198 12.33 -13.97 -3.25
C ALA A 198 10.90 -14.47 -2.92
N ALA A 199 10.80 -15.40 -1.97
CA ALA A 199 9.52 -15.96 -1.53
C ALA A 199 8.66 -14.91 -0.81
N ASP A 200 9.27 -14.09 0.05
CA ASP A 200 8.58 -13.03 0.77
C ASP A 200 8.12 -11.94 -0.18
N PHE A 201 8.98 -11.52 -1.11
CA PHE A 201 8.62 -10.55 -2.16
C PHE A 201 7.42 -11.06 -2.95
N ARG A 202 7.48 -12.30 -3.48
CA ARG A 202 6.37 -12.87 -4.23
C ARG A 202 5.09 -12.91 -3.41
N LEU A 203 5.15 -13.37 -2.16
CA LEU A 203 3.99 -13.45 -1.27
C LEU A 203 3.37 -12.06 -1.01
N LEU A 204 4.19 -11.06 -0.77
CA LEU A 204 3.75 -9.70 -0.49
C LEU A 204 3.14 -9.03 -1.73
N SER A 205 3.72 -9.26 -2.91
CA SER A 205 3.20 -8.76 -4.19
C SER A 205 1.84 -9.39 -4.52
N ILE A 206 1.67 -10.73 -4.43
CA ILE A 206 0.33 -11.33 -4.66
C ILE A 206 -0.67 -10.93 -3.58
N THR A 207 -0.22 -10.62 -2.37
CA THR A 207 -1.09 -10.11 -1.30
C THR A 207 -1.52 -8.67 -1.61
N ASN A 208 -0.63 -7.83 -2.15
CA ASN A 208 -0.97 -6.52 -2.68
C ASN A 208 -2.06 -6.63 -3.74
N HIS A 209 -1.85 -7.49 -4.74
CA HIS A 209 -2.80 -7.68 -5.84
C HIS A 209 -4.15 -8.21 -5.34
N ALA A 210 -4.15 -9.19 -4.42
CA ALA A 210 -5.36 -9.69 -3.79
C ALA A 210 -6.15 -8.58 -3.10
N GLY A 211 -5.49 -7.77 -2.27
CA GLY A 211 -6.12 -6.68 -1.56
C GLY A 211 -6.64 -5.59 -2.51
N ALA A 212 -5.90 -5.25 -3.56
CA ALA A 212 -6.28 -4.25 -4.55
C ALA A 212 -7.50 -4.69 -5.39
N LEU A 213 -7.53 -5.95 -5.83
CA LEU A 213 -8.68 -6.54 -6.53
C LEU A 213 -9.89 -6.68 -5.61
N PHE A 214 -9.69 -7.10 -4.36
CA PHE A 214 -10.75 -7.17 -3.35
C PHE A 214 -11.34 -5.80 -3.02
N PHE A 215 -10.49 -4.78 -2.87
CA PHE A 215 -10.89 -3.38 -2.72
C PHE A 215 -11.75 -2.94 -3.92
N THR A 216 -11.25 -3.17 -5.14
CA THR A 216 -11.92 -2.74 -6.38
C THR A 216 -13.27 -3.44 -6.55
N ALA A 217 -13.35 -4.75 -6.30
CA ALA A 217 -14.60 -5.49 -6.32
C ALA A 217 -15.60 -4.97 -5.28
N SER A 218 -15.15 -4.66 -4.07
CA SER A 218 -15.98 -4.11 -2.98
C SER A 218 -16.51 -2.72 -3.34
N LEU A 219 -15.65 -1.87 -3.91
CA LEU A 219 -15.98 -0.50 -4.32
C LEU A 219 -16.96 -0.48 -5.51
N THR A 220 -16.71 -1.28 -6.54
CA THR A 220 -17.62 -1.45 -7.68
C THR A 220 -18.96 -2.00 -7.20
N SER A 221 -18.95 -3.04 -6.36
CA SER A 221 -20.17 -3.61 -5.77
C SER A 221 -20.96 -2.59 -4.94
N LEU A 222 -20.29 -1.64 -4.28
CA LEU A 222 -20.94 -0.61 -3.49
C LEU A 222 -21.83 0.29 -4.37
N LEU A 223 -21.41 0.60 -5.59
CA LEU A 223 -22.22 1.32 -6.58
C LEU A 223 -23.40 0.51 -7.12
N TRP A 224 -23.41 -0.82 -6.98
CA TRP A 224 -24.59 -1.62 -7.28
C TRP A 224 -25.70 -1.49 -6.22
N VAL A 225 -25.29 -1.21 -4.98
CA VAL A 225 -26.17 -1.26 -3.80
C VAL A 225 -26.53 0.14 -3.28
N TYR A 226 -25.67 1.13 -3.50
CA TYR A 226 -25.77 2.48 -2.95
C TYR A 226 -25.73 3.54 -4.05
N PRO A 227 -26.57 4.59 -3.97
CA PRO A 227 -27.55 4.91 -2.91
C PRO A 227 -28.83 4.09 -2.95
N ARG A 228 -29.21 3.54 -4.11
CA ARG A 228 -30.35 2.64 -4.26
C ARG A 228 -29.87 1.27 -4.73
N ARG A 229 -30.53 0.20 -4.31
CA ARG A 229 -30.20 -1.13 -4.79
C ARG A 229 -30.70 -1.29 -6.24
N LEU A 230 -29.78 -1.47 -7.18
CA LEU A 230 -30.12 -1.57 -8.61
C LEU A 230 -30.87 -2.87 -8.95
N GLY A 231 -30.63 -3.95 -8.20
CA GLY A 231 -31.33 -5.21 -8.40
C GLY A 231 -30.83 -6.37 -7.52
N HIS A 232 -30.82 -7.57 -8.10
CA HIS A 232 -30.39 -8.81 -7.45
C HIS A 232 -28.92 -8.77 -7.00
N ALA A 233 -28.50 -9.70 -6.15
CA ALA A 233 -27.15 -9.73 -5.59
C ALA A 233 -26.09 -10.34 -6.54
N TRP A 234 -26.48 -10.96 -7.65
CA TRP A 234 -25.53 -11.65 -8.54
C TRP A 234 -24.44 -10.74 -9.13
N PRO A 235 -24.65 -9.44 -9.44
CA PRO A 235 -23.57 -8.60 -9.95
C PRO A 235 -22.49 -8.31 -8.90
N VAL A 236 -22.87 -8.27 -7.62
CA VAL A 236 -21.90 -8.20 -6.51
C VAL A 236 -21.05 -9.48 -6.50
N LEU A 237 -21.70 -10.65 -6.60
CA LEU A 237 -20.99 -11.93 -6.66
C LEU A 237 -20.06 -12.00 -7.88
N LEU A 238 -20.49 -11.49 -9.04
CA LEU A 238 -19.63 -11.44 -10.22
C LEU A 238 -18.43 -10.53 -10.04
N CYS A 239 -18.57 -9.36 -9.40
CA CYS A 239 -17.41 -8.49 -9.13
C CYS A 239 -16.34 -9.23 -8.32
N TYR A 240 -16.74 -9.95 -7.27
CA TYR A 240 -15.81 -10.75 -6.46
C TYR A 240 -15.28 -11.97 -7.20
N ALA A 241 -16.12 -12.67 -7.97
CA ALA A 241 -15.69 -13.82 -8.77
C ALA A 241 -14.68 -13.40 -9.85
N SER A 242 -14.92 -12.28 -10.55
CA SER A 242 -13.99 -11.72 -11.53
C SER A 242 -12.68 -11.31 -10.87
N ALA A 243 -12.72 -10.60 -9.74
CA ALA A 243 -11.53 -10.22 -9.00
C ALA A 243 -10.72 -11.44 -8.51
N LEU A 244 -11.40 -12.46 -7.99
CA LEU A 244 -10.77 -13.71 -7.56
C LEU A 244 -10.14 -14.45 -8.73
N THR A 245 -10.83 -14.55 -9.87
CA THR A 245 -10.30 -15.20 -11.07
C THR A 245 -9.07 -14.47 -11.59
N VAL A 246 -9.10 -13.14 -11.69
CA VAL A 246 -7.93 -12.34 -12.11
C VAL A 246 -6.77 -12.59 -11.16
N TRP A 247 -7.00 -12.54 -9.85
CA TRP A 247 -5.95 -12.78 -8.88
C TRP A 247 -5.38 -14.19 -8.99
N LEU A 248 -6.21 -15.22 -9.19
CA LEU A 248 -5.73 -16.59 -9.36
C LEU A 248 -4.89 -16.75 -10.63
N LEU A 249 -5.29 -16.11 -11.73
CA LEU A 249 -4.53 -16.13 -12.99
C LEU A 249 -3.18 -15.42 -12.82
N ASP A 250 -3.16 -14.23 -12.20
CA ASP A 250 -1.93 -13.50 -11.87
C ASP A 250 -1.01 -14.27 -10.89
N ALA A 251 -1.59 -14.81 -9.82
CA ALA A 251 -0.87 -15.59 -8.81
C ALA A 251 -0.24 -16.86 -9.40
N SER A 252 -0.92 -17.48 -10.38
CA SER A 252 -0.43 -18.66 -11.10
C SER A 252 0.40 -18.34 -12.35
N GLN A 253 0.61 -17.05 -12.66
CA GLN A 253 1.32 -16.58 -13.86
C GLN A 253 0.71 -17.11 -15.19
N VAL A 254 -0.58 -17.45 -15.18
CA VAL A 254 -1.30 -17.94 -16.36
C VAL A 254 -1.60 -16.75 -17.28
N GLY A 255 -1.15 -16.83 -18.53
CA GLY A 255 -1.33 -15.76 -19.53
C GLY A 255 -0.04 -15.11 -20.01
N GLY A 256 1.10 -15.39 -19.36
CA GLY A 256 2.44 -15.00 -19.84
C GLY A 256 2.88 -13.57 -19.52
N ASP A 257 1.96 -12.69 -19.09
CA ASP A 257 2.19 -11.26 -18.87
C ASP A 257 1.69 -10.79 -17.48
N PRO A 258 2.54 -10.18 -16.63
CA PRO A 258 2.15 -9.52 -15.37
C PRO A 258 1.04 -8.47 -15.52
N GLY A 259 0.88 -7.87 -16.70
CA GLY A 259 -0.16 -6.90 -17.03
C GLY A 259 -1.59 -7.40 -16.81
N ILE A 260 -1.81 -8.72 -16.72
CA ILE A 260 -3.12 -9.30 -16.40
C ILE A 260 -3.74 -8.72 -15.13
N PHE A 261 -2.93 -8.41 -14.11
CA PHE A 261 -3.37 -7.74 -12.89
C PHE A 261 -3.94 -6.35 -13.20
N HIS A 262 -3.16 -5.50 -13.88
CA HIS A 262 -3.53 -4.14 -14.23
C HIS A 262 -4.82 -4.08 -15.07
N PHE A 263 -4.89 -4.90 -16.13
CA PHE A 263 -6.09 -4.98 -16.96
C PHE A 263 -7.29 -5.52 -16.18
N GLY A 264 -7.10 -6.51 -15.31
CA GLY A 264 -8.17 -7.03 -14.47
C GLY A 264 -8.72 -5.98 -13.50
N VAL A 265 -7.86 -5.20 -12.85
CA VAL A 265 -8.28 -4.06 -12.02
C VAL A 265 -9.05 -3.05 -12.87
N LEU A 266 -8.54 -2.66 -14.04
CA LEU A 266 -9.20 -1.70 -14.93
C LEU A 266 -10.56 -2.19 -15.43
N ILE A 267 -10.72 -3.48 -15.74
CA ILE A 267 -11.99 -4.07 -16.18
C ILE A 267 -13.01 -4.03 -15.04
N VAL A 268 -12.66 -4.48 -13.83
CA VAL A 268 -13.56 -4.46 -12.67
C VAL A 268 -13.88 -3.02 -12.26
N PHE A 269 -12.92 -2.10 -12.39
CA PHE A 269 -13.13 -0.68 -12.16
C PHE A 269 -13.99 -0.03 -13.26
N ALA A 270 -13.88 -0.45 -14.51
CA ALA A 270 -14.70 0.07 -15.61
C ALA A 270 -16.19 -0.25 -15.43
N LEU A 271 -16.51 -1.41 -14.86
CA LEU A 271 -17.89 -1.76 -14.46
C LEU A 271 -18.47 -0.76 -13.46
N SER A 272 -17.64 -0.09 -12.65
CA SER A 272 -18.10 0.96 -11.74
C SER A 272 -18.77 2.11 -12.48
N PHE A 273 -18.27 2.50 -13.66
CA PHE A 273 -18.88 3.57 -14.47
C PHE A 273 -20.25 3.16 -15.00
N VAL A 274 -20.40 1.89 -15.38
CA VAL A 274 -21.70 1.33 -15.79
C VAL A 274 -22.69 1.41 -14.62
N PHE A 275 -22.29 0.96 -13.43
CA PHE A 275 -23.14 1.03 -12.24
C PHE A 275 -23.43 2.46 -11.83
N ALA A 276 -22.47 3.37 -11.91
CA ALA A 276 -22.67 4.80 -11.68
C ALA A 276 -23.69 5.40 -12.66
N GLY A 277 -23.64 5.03 -13.95
CA GLY A 277 -24.63 5.43 -14.95
C GLY A 277 -26.03 4.90 -14.65
N MET A 278 -26.14 3.64 -14.23
CA MET A 278 -27.40 3.05 -13.79
C MET A 278 -27.97 3.75 -12.55
N GLN A 279 -27.12 4.03 -11.54
CA GLN A 279 -27.49 4.82 -10.37
C GLN A 279 -27.94 6.22 -10.76
N TRP A 280 -27.25 6.84 -11.73
CA TRP A 280 -27.60 8.16 -12.24
C TRP A 280 -28.98 8.17 -12.87
N TRP A 281 -29.36 7.12 -13.58
CA TRP A 281 -30.70 7.00 -14.11
C TRP A 281 -31.75 6.76 -13.02
N GLN A 282 -31.50 5.83 -12.08
CA GLN A 282 -32.47 5.49 -11.02
C GLN A 282 -32.71 6.63 -10.02
N THR A 283 -31.72 7.50 -9.79
CA THR A 283 -31.84 8.62 -8.83
C THR A 283 -32.48 9.88 -9.44
N ARG A 284 -32.86 9.88 -10.73
CA ARG A 284 -33.33 11.09 -11.44
C ARG A 284 -34.59 11.73 -10.84
N GLN A 285 -35.46 10.93 -10.20
CA GLN A 285 -36.69 11.39 -9.54
C GLN A 285 -36.54 11.51 -8.02
N HIS A 286 -35.34 11.30 -7.48
CA HIS A 286 -35.07 11.27 -6.04
C HIS A 286 -33.93 12.26 -5.70
N PRO A 287 -34.25 13.54 -5.42
CA PRO A 287 -33.24 14.58 -5.23
C PRO A 287 -32.23 14.30 -4.10
N ALA A 288 -32.67 13.67 -3.00
CA ALA A 288 -31.80 13.30 -1.89
C ALA A 288 -30.79 12.22 -2.29
N ASP A 289 -31.26 11.11 -2.89
CA ASP A 289 -30.39 10.03 -3.39
C ASP A 289 -29.44 10.55 -4.47
N ARG A 290 -29.90 11.50 -5.29
CA ARG A 290 -29.09 12.16 -6.31
C ARG A 290 -27.96 12.98 -5.73
N ALA A 291 -28.21 13.74 -4.65
CA ALA A 291 -27.18 14.49 -3.96
C ALA A 291 -26.14 13.55 -3.32
N ALA A 292 -26.62 12.48 -2.67
CA ALA A 292 -25.77 11.43 -2.12
C ALA A 292 -24.88 10.79 -3.20
N LEU A 293 -25.47 10.39 -4.34
CA LEU A 293 -24.74 9.82 -5.46
C LEU A 293 -23.65 10.76 -5.99
N ARG A 294 -23.96 12.05 -6.22
CA ARG A 294 -22.98 13.01 -6.75
C ARG A 294 -21.75 13.11 -5.86
N TRP A 295 -21.95 13.23 -4.55
CA TRP A 295 -20.86 13.31 -3.60
C TRP A 295 -20.08 11.99 -3.52
N PHE A 296 -20.80 10.88 -3.57
CA PHE A 296 -20.23 9.54 -3.57
C PHE A 296 -19.32 9.32 -4.79
N LEU A 297 -19.82 9.62 -5.99
CA LEU A 297 -19.06 9.52 -7.24
C LEU A 297 -17.88 10.50 -7.27
N LEU A 298 -18.05 11.73 -6.79
CA LEU A 298 -16.96 12.69 -6.69
C LEU A 298 -15.84 12.16 -5.81
N SER A 299 -16.17 11.65 -4.61
CA SER A 299 -15.18 11.14 -3.66
C SER A 299 -14.44 9.91 -4.20
N ILE A 300 -15.18 9.00 -4.87
CA ILE A 300 -14.60 7.81 -5.49
C ILE A 300 -13.70 8.20 -6.66
N TYR A 301 -14.25 8.85 -7.68
CA TYR A 301 -13.54 9.03 -8.95
C TYR A 301 -12.44 10.07 -8.89
N LEU A 302 -12.48 11.03 -7.96
CA LEU A 302 -11.35 11.92 -7.74
C LEU A 302 -10.12 11.12 -7.30
N ALA A 303 -10.27 10.26 -6.30
CA ALA A 303 -9.18 9.48 -5.72
C ALA A 303 -8.74 8.33 -6.63
N THR A 304 -9.69 7.51 -7.08
CA THR A 304 -9.39 6.33 -7.90
C THR A 304 -9.00 6.72 -9.32
N GLY A 305 -9.54 7.81 -9.86
CA GLY A 305 -9.12 8.36 -11.14
C GLY A 305 -7.69 8.89 -11.11
N LEU A 306 -7.30 9.54 -10.01
CA LEU A 306 -5.92 9.96 -9.79
C LEU A 306 -4.98 8.74 -9.76
N PHE A 307 -5.27 7.75 -8.90
CA PHE A 307 -4.46 6.52 -8.82
C PHE A 307 -4.41 5.75 -10.15
N ALA A 308 -5.55 5.58 -10.84
CA ALA A 308 -5.60 4.89 -12.12
C ALA A 308 -4.80 5.64 -13.19
N GLY A 309 -4.91 6.97 -13.25
CA GLY A 309 -4.21 7.80 -14.23
C GLY A 309 -2.69 7.89 -14.02
N THR A 310 -2.22 7.80 -12.76
CA THR A 310 -0.80 7.95 -12.44
C THR A 310 -0.07 6.64 -12.19
N VAL A 311 -0.78 5.53 -11.92
CA VAL A 311 -0.14 4.24 -11.58
C VAL A 311 -0.60 3.14 -12.53
N ILE A 312 -1.89 2.80 -12.52
CA ILE A 312 -2.42 1.61 -13.19
C ILE A 312 -2.40 1.74 -14.72
N ILE A 313 -2.84 2.87 -15.28
CA ILE A 313 -2.87 3.06 -16.73
C ILE A 313 -1.45 3.14 -17.31
N PRO A 314 -0.51 3.91 -16.73
CA PRO A 314 0.88 3.87 -17.17
C PRO A 314 1.48 2.46 -17.14
N ALA A 315 1.29 1.72 -16.03
CA ALA A 315 1.79 0.36 -15.90
C ALA A 315 1.17 -0.61 -16.93
N ALA A 316 -0.16 -0.56 -17.13
CA ALA A 316 -0.85 -1.36 -18.14
C ALA A 316 -0.36 -1.09 -19.58
N LEU A 317 0.17 0.12 -19.83
CA LEU A 317 0.70 0.55 -21.12
C LEU A 317 2.23 0.46 -21.21
N ASN A 318 2.91 -0.08 -20.19
CA ASN A 318 4.37 -0.12 -20.07
C ASN A 318 5.02 1.28 -20.18
N LEU A 319 4.36 2.31 -19.65
CA LEU A 319 4.84 3.68 -19.59
C LEU A 319 5.43 4.00 -18.20
N PRO A 320 6.40 4.93 -18.12
CA PRO A 320 6.90 5.41 -16.84
C PRO A 320 5.78 5.98 -15.97
N GLN A 321 5.77 5.59 -14.69
CA GLN A 321 4.79 6.10 -13.73
C GLN A 321 5.19 7.51 -13.27
N PRO A 322 4.32 8.52 -13.40
CA PRO A 322 4.61 9.90 -12.98
C PRO A 322 4.74 10.09 -11.47
N ALA A 323 4.30 9.12 -10.66
CA ALA A 323 4.39 9.16 -9.20
C ALA A 323 4.56 7.73 -8.67
N SER A 324 5.22 7.60 -7.52
CA SER A 324 5.36 6.29 -6.89
C SER A 324 4.00 5.74 -6.45
N GLN A 325 3.84 4.43 -6.58
CA GLN A 325 2.64 3.72 -6.15
C GLN A 325 2.39 3.93 -4.65
N GLY A 326 3.46 3.91 -3.86
CA GLY A 326 3.39 4.11 -2.40
C GLY A 326 2.80 5.47 -2.01
N VAL A 327 3.23 6.55 -2.66
CA VAL A 327 2.66 7.89 -2.45
C VAL A 327 1.21 7.89 -2.89
N MET A 328 0.91 7.24 -4.02
CA MET A 328 -0.41 7.27 -4.60
C MET A 328 -1.46 6.49 -3.82
N PHE A 329 -1.05 5.54 -2.97
CA PHE A 329 -1.97 4.96 -2.00
C PHE A 329 -2.64 6.02 -1.14
N GLY A 330 -2.00 7.16 -0.83
CA GLY A 330 -2.64 8.27 -0.12
C GLY A 330 -3.93 8.80 -0.74
N ALA A 331 -4.10 8.68 -2.07
CA ALA A 331 -5.31 9.11 -2.75
C ALA A 331 -6.55 8.37 -2.26
N PHE A 332 -6.45 7.08 -1.95
CA PHE A 332 -7.59 6.33 -1.41
C PHE A 332 -8.06 6.88 -0.07
N LEU A 333 -7.18 7.46 0.73
CA LEU A 333 -7.57 8.06 2.01
C LEU A 333 -8.38 9.36 1.79
N ILE A 334 -8.10 10.09 0.71
CA ILE A 334 -8.96 11.20 0.24
C ILE A 334 -10.36 10.70 -0.10
N MET A 335 -10.50 9.51 -0.70
CA MET A 335 -11.82 8.88 -0.91
C MET A 335 -12.54 8.66 0.43
N TYR A 336 -11.88 8.05 1.41
CA TYR A 336 -12.47 7.78 2.73
C TYR A 336 -12.90 9.08 3.44
N TRP A 337 -12.07 10.12 3.41
CA TRP A 337 -12.38 11.42 3.98
C TRP A 337 -13.46 12.17 3.21
N GLY A 338 -13.45 12.10 1.88
CA GLY A 338 -14.51 12.63 1.03
C GLY A 338 -15.84 12.00 1.38
N LEU A 339 -15.91 10.67 1.42
CA LEU A 339 -17.12 9.93 1.78
C LEU A 339 -17.59 10.25 3.19
N ALA A 340 -16.67 10.32 4.15
CA ALA A 340 -16.91 10.81 5.51
C ALA A 340 -17.52 12.22 5.57
N LEU A 341 -17.01 13.19 4.83
CA LEU A 341 -17.57 14.55 4.78
C LEU A 341 -18.96 14.56 4.12
N GLY A 342 -19.18 13.65 3.16
CA GLY A 342 -20.48 13.44 2.55
C GLY A 342 -21.53 12.92 3.52
N VAL A 343 -21.12 12.07 4.46
CA VAL A 343 -21.95 11.63 5.58
C VAL A 343 -22.45 12.84 6.37
N VAL A 344 -21.55 13.78 6.69
CA VAL A 344 -21.87 14.98 7.49
C VAL A 344 -22.85 15.91 6.78
N ARG A 345 -22.70 16.12 5.46
CA ARG A 345 -23.50 17.10 4.72
C ARG A 345 -24.79 16.54 4.11
N TYR A 346 -24.77 15.29 3.66
CA TYR A 346 -25.87 14.67 2.89
C TYR A 346 -26.50 13.46 3.58
N ARG A 347 -26.12 13.17 4.84
CA ARG A 347 -26.55 11.97 5.57
C ARG A 347 -26.30 10.70 4.75
N LEU A 348 -25.13 10.61 4.10
CA LEU A 348 -24.71 9.35 3.48
C LEU A 348 -24.83 8.24 4.54
N PHE A 349 -25.43 7.11 4.17
CA PHE A 349 -25.76 6.00 5.07
C PHE A 349 -26.67 6.33 6.27
N GLN A 350 -27.37 7.47 6.28
CA GLN A 350 -28.25 7.92 7.37
C GLN A 350 -27.58 8.00 8.75
N LEU A 351 -26.28 8.29 8.81
CA LEU A 351 -25.57 8.52 10.09
C LEU A 351 -26.00 9.87 10.70
N GLU A 352 -26.26 9.91 12.01
CA GLU A 352 -26.62 11.17 12.71
C GLU A 352 -25.35 11.98 13.09
N ALA A 353 -25.51 13.21 13.61
CA ALA A 353 -24.45 14.23 13.75
C ALA A 353 -23.33 13.95 14.79
N TRP A 354 -23.20 12.72 15.30
CA TRP A 354 -22.21 12.28 16.31
C TRP A 354 -20.82 12.07 15.72
N TRP A 355 -20.68 12.20 14.39
CA TRP A 355 -19.42 12.15 13.64
C TRP A 355 -18.35 13.12 14.16
N TYR A 356 -18.73 14.33 14.58
CA TYR A 356 -17.79 15.32 15.11
C TYR A 356 -17.11 14.85 16.39
N ALA A 357 -17.87 14.20 17.27
CA ALA A 357 -17.30 13.66 18.50
C ALA A 357 -16.28 12.56 18.16
N VAL A 358 -16.58 11.68 17.21
CA VAL A 358 -15.66 10.58 16.82
C VAL A 358 -14.35 11.11 16.25
N TRP A 359 -14.39 12.13 15.37
CA TRP A 359 -13.16 12.75 14.88
C TRP A 359 -12.41 13.51 15.97
N ALA A 360 -13.12 14.21 16.86
CA ALA A 360 -12.48 14.88 17.98
C ALA A 360 -11.79 13.87 18.92
N TRP A 361 -12.41 12.71 19.18
CA TRP A 361 -11.83 11.63 19.97
C TRP A 361 -10.66 10.95 19.26
N PHE A 362 -10.77 10.69 17.96
CA PHE A 362 -9.71 10.07 17.17
C PHE A 362 -8.50 11.00 17.01
N LEU A 363 -8.72 12.24 16.55
CA LEU A 363 -7.67 13.26 16.43
C LEU A 363 -7.12 13.65 17.79
N GLY A 364 -7.96 13.70 18.83
CA GLY A 364 -7.54 13.91 20.21
C GLY A 364 -6.64 12.77 20.71
N GLY A 365 -7.00 11.52 20.42
CA GLY A 365 -6.16 10.36 20.74
C GLY A 365 -4.81 10.39 20.01
N ILE A 366 -4.81 10.69 18.70
CA ILE A 366 -3.58 10.91 17.93
C ILE A 366 -2.75 12.05 18.53
N ALA A 367 -3.39 13.18 18.88
CA ALA A 367 -2.70 14.32 19.47
C ALA A 367 -2.05 13.97 20.81
N VAL A 368 -2.72 13.19 21.68
CA VAL A 368 -2.14 12.68 22.93
C VAL A 368 -0.93 11.81 22.65
N VAL A 369 -1.02 10.85 21.72
CA VAL A 369 0.11 9.99 21.35
C VAL A 369 1.28 10.82 20.78
N LEU A 370 1.01 11.80 19.92
CA LEU A 370 2.03 12.68 19.37
C LEU A 370 2.69 13.54 20.45
N VAL A 371 1.91 14.06 21.40
CA VAL A 371 2.42 14.82 22.54
C VAL A 371 3.28 13.91 23.42
N ASP A 372 2.86 12.67 23.69
CA ASP A 372 3.65 11.71 24.46
C ASP A 372 4.98 11.39 23.77
N VAL A 373 4.96 11.12 22.47
CA VAL A 373 6.18 10.90 21.66
C VAL A 373 7.09 12.12 21.69
N LEU A 374 6.52 13.32 21.59
CA LEU A 374 7.26 14.58 21.64
C LEU A 374 7.83 14.84 23.04
N LEU A 375 7.11 14.55 24.11
CA LEU A 375 7.62 14.63 25.48
C LEU A 375 8.76 13.63 25.71
N LEU A 376 8.62 12.41 25.19
CA LEU A 376 9.67 11.39 25.24
C LEU A 376 10.93 11.82 24.48
N SER A 377 10.81 12.55 23.38
CA SER A 377 11.97 13.05 22.63
C SER A 377 12.71 14.19 23.34
N PHE A 378 12.03 14.95 24.20
CA PHE A 378 12.67 15.93 25.12
C PHE A 378 13.24 15.27 26.39
N LEU A 379 12.80 14.06 26.74
CA LEU A 379 13.20 13.31 27.93
C LEU A 379 14.37 12.34 27.68
N THR A 380 15.10 12.44 26.57
CA THR A 380 16.43 11.84 26.44
C THR A 380 17.39 12.55 27.40
N VAL A 381 17.33 12.13 28.67
CA VAL A 381 18.26 12.50 29.73
C VAL A 381 19.66 12.06 29.29
N PRO A 382 20.67 12.95 29.26
CA PRO A 382 22.05 12.54 29.05
C PRO A 382 22.47 11.52 30.12
N ASP A 383 23.21 10.47 29.74
CA ASP A 383 23.75 9.40 30.61
C ASP A 383 24.78 9.90 31.66
N GLY A 384 24.56 11.04 32.29
CA GLY A 384 25.49 11.72 33.20
C GLY A 384 24.93 12.11 34.56
N MET A 385 23.73 11.67 34.95
CA MET A 385 23.16 11.93 36.29
C MET A 385 22.62 10.67 36.97
N ALA A 386 23.38 9.57 36.94
CA ALA A 386 23.32 8.58 38.01
C ALA A 386 24.40 8.95 39.04
N LEU A 387 23.95 9.45 40.19
CA LEU A 387 24.76 9.90 41.32
C LEU A 387 25.56 8.75 41.96
N SER A 388 26.80 9.08 42.34
CA SER A 388 27.65 8.56 43.43
C SER A 388 27.38 7.17 44.01
#